data_AF-A0A356NDS7-F1
#
_entry.id   AF-A0A356NDS7-F1
#
_cell.length_a   1.000
_cell.length_b   1.000
_cell.length_c   1.000
_cell.angle_alpha   90.00
_cell.angle_beta   90.00
_cell.angle_gamma   90.00
#
_symmetry.space_group_name_H-M   'P 1'
#
loop_
_entity.id
_entity.type
_entity.pdbx_description
1 polymer ?
#
loop_
_entity_poly.entity_id
_entity_poly.type
_entity_poly.pdbx_seq_one_letter_code
_entity_poly.pdbx_strand_id
1 'polypeptide(L)'
;MAEGPSLGRLDTATGGLTLLEAPDLRQEALTIALRLRHALEEGQKAALMTPDRRLARHVSAALDRWGIVADDSAGLPLQLSPPGRFLRQAVQLMTQPLTTGRLLSLLQHPLCHAGSARTTHLRHSRALELWLRKKSHSVPGTTVLQAFARRPRQQNPEPSNTPTEA
;
A
#
# COMPACT_ATOMS: atom_id res chain seq x y z
N MET A 1 -12.82 -30.69 -11.65
CA MET A 1 -13.63 -31.49 -10.71
C MET A 1 -13.94 -32.91 -11.23
N ALA A 2 -13.20 -33.44 -12.21
CA ALA A 2 -13.54 -34.74 -12.83
C ALA A 2 -12.94 -35.97 -12.11
N GLU A 3 -11.90 -35.80 -11.30
CA GLU A 3 -11.13 -36.92 -10.73
C GLU A 3 -11.65 -37.39 -9.36
N GLY A 4 -12.43 -36.56 -8.66
CA GLY A 4 -12.89 -36.82 -7.29
C GLY A 4 -13.56 -38.20 -7.08
N PRO A 5 -14.52 -38.61 -7.94
CA PRO A 5 -15.19 -39.91 -7.81
C PRO A 5 -14.31 -41.13 -8.08
N SER A 6 -13.15 -40.94 -8.73
CA SER A 6 -12.20 -42.02 -9.04
C SER A 6 -11.14 -42.21 -7.96
N LEU A 7 -11.05 -41.28 -7.01
CA LEU A 7 -10.21 -41.45 -5.83
C LEU A 7 -10.81 -42.61 -5.03
N GLY A 8 -10.00 -43.64 -4.79
CA GLY A 8 -10.41 -44.84 -4.05
C GLY A 8 -10.71 -44.57 -2.58
N ARG A 9 -10.28 -45.48 -1.70
CA ARG A 9 -10.50 -45.31 -0.25
C ARG A 9 -9.66 -44.18 0.33
N LEU A 10 -10.29 -43.03 0.53
CA LEU A 10 -9.65 -41.83 1.11
C LEU A 10 -9.61 -41.86 2.64
N ASP A 11 -10.44 -42.68 3.30
CA ASP A 11 -10.58 -42.71 4.75
C ASP A 11 -9.25 -42.93 5.50
N THR A 12 -8.40 -43.83 4.98
CA THR A 12 -7.06 -44.06 5.55
C THR A 12 -6.11 -42.90 5.26
N ALA A 13 -6.18 -42.30 4.07
CA ALA A 13 -5.35 -41.16 3.68
C ALA A 13 -5.73 -39.86 4.41
N THR A 14 -7.00 -39.72 4.82
CA THR A 14 -7.53 -38.52 5.48
C THR A 14 -7.74 -38.69 6.98
N GLY A 15 -7.29 -39.80 7.59
CA GLY A 15 -7.57 -40.10 9.00
C GLY A 15 -7.05 -39.08 10.02
N GLY A 16 -6.05 -38.26 9.65
CA GLY A 16 -5.53 -37.16 10.46
C GLY A 16 -6.07 -35.78 10.08
N LEU A 17 -7.00 -35.70 9.13
CA LEU A 17 -7.58 -34.44 8.70
C LEU A 17 -8.81 -34.10 9.53
N THR A 18 -8.94 -32.82 9.87
CA THR A 18 -10.15 -32.27 10.47
C THR A 18 -10.74 -31.26 9.50
N LEU A 19 -12.01 -31.41 9.17
CA LEU A 19 -12.76 -30.40 8.45
C LEU A 19 -13.38 -29.44 9.45
N LEU A 20 -13.16 -28.14 9.23
CA LEU A 20 -13.80 -27.09 9.99
C LEU A 20 -14.50 -26.14 9.03
N GLU A 21 -15.81 -26.00 9.19
CA GLU A 21 -16.63 -25.07 8.44
C GLU A 21 -16.97 -23.86 9.30
N ALA A 22 -16.38 -22.72 8.97
CA ALA A 22 -16.66 -21.47 9.66
C ALA A 22 -17.81 -20.71 8.99
N PRO A 23 -18.70 -20.05 9.76
CA PRO A 23 -19.84 -19.31 9.21
C PRO A 23 -19.43 -18.04 8.45
N ASP A 24 -18.27 -17.48 8.75
CA ASP A 24 -17.73 -16.30 8.10
C ASP A 24 -16.19 -16.24 8.22
N LEU A 25 -15.58 -15.32 7.45
CA LEU A 25 -14.13 -15.12 7.40
C LEU A 25 -13.53 -14.76 8.76
N ARG A 26 -14.27 -14.06 9.62
CA ARG A 26 -13.78 -13.64 10.95
C ARG A 26 -13.67 -14.85 11.87
N GLN A 27 -14.69 -15.71 11.89
CA GLN A 27 -14.68 -16.95 12.67
C GLN A 27 -13.65 -17.94 12.13
N GLU A 28 -13.50 -18.03 10.80
CA GLU A 28 -12.47 -18.86 10.17
C GLU A 28 -11.08 -18.43 10.63
N ALA A 29 -10.77 -17.14 10.49
CA ALA A 29 -9.48 -16.59 10.86
C ALA A 29 -9.18 -16.73 12.37
N LEU A 30 -10.17 -16.52 13.22
CA LEU A 30 -10.03 -16.70 14.67
C LEU A 30 -9.72 -18.16 15.01
N THR A 31 -10.44 -19.10 14.40
CA THR A 31 -10.28 -20.53 14.67
C THR A 31 -8.91 -21.03 14.24
N ILE A 32 -8.45 -20.62 13.06
CA ILE A 32 -7.09 -20.91 12.58
C ILE A 32 -6.06 -20.32 13.54
N ALA A 33 -6.21 -19.05 13.94
CA ALA A 33 -5.28 -18.38 14.85
C ALA A 33 -5.20 -19.10 16.22
N LEU A 34 -6.33 -19.59 16.75
CA LEU A 34 -6.35 -20.39 17.98
C LEU A 34 -5.61 -21.72 17.82
N ARG A 35 -5.76 -22.42 16.69
CA ARG A 35 -4.99 -23.65 16.44
C ARG A 35 -3.51 -23.41 16.27
N LEU A 36 -3.12 -22.34 15.58
CA LEU A 36 -1.71 -21.95 15.44
C LEU A 36 -1.10 -21.59 16.80
N ARG A 37 -1.82 -20.83 17.62
CA ARG A 37 -1.40 -20.50 18.98
C ARG A 37 -1.22 -21.75 19.84
N HIS A 38 -2.19 -22.66 19.84
CA HIS A 38 -2.08 -23.88 20.63
C HIS A 38 -0.91 -24.76 20.15
N ALA A 39 -0.67 -24.87 18.84
CA ALA A 39 0.50 -25.58 18.33
C ALA A 39 1.81 -24.96 18.84
N LEU A 40 1.89 -23.62 18.88
CA LEU A 40 3.03 -22.91 19.45
C LEU A 40 3.22 -23.20 20.95
N GLU A 41 2.13 -23.21 21.73
CA GLU A 41 2.14 -23.54 23.16
C GLU A 41 2.63 -24.97 23.42
N GLU A 42 2.31 -25.92 22.53
CA GLU A 42 2.77 -27.31 22.58
C GLU A 42 4.18 -27.52 21.97
N GLY A 43 4.86 -26.45 21.54
CA GLY A 43 6.18 -26.53 20.91
C GLY A 43 6.16 -27.20 19.52
N GLN A 44 5.00 -27.26 18.87
CA GLN A 44 4.82 -27.84 17.54
C GLN A 44 5.02 -26.81 16.44
N LYS A 45 5.58 -27.25 15.31
CA LYS A 45 5.62 -26.42 14.10
C LYS A 45 4.26 -26.46 13.41
N ALA A 46 3.69 -25.30 13.13
CA ALA A 46 2.46 -25.16 12.38
C ALA A 46 2.59 -24.09 11.30
N ALA A 47 1.90 -24.27 10.19
CA ALA A 47 1.86 -23.31 9.09
C ALA A 47 0.44 -23.20 8.55
N LEU A 48 0.06 -21.99 8.13
CA LEU A 48 -1.16 -21.75 7.39
C LEU A 48 -0.83 -21.69 5.90
N MET A 49 -1.39 -22.63 5.12
CA MET A 49 -1.33 -22.61 3.67
C MET A 49 -2.65 -22.09 3.10
N THR A 50 -2.62 -20.93 2.46
CA THR A 50 -3.81 -20.38 1.78
C THR A 50 -3.41 -19.47 0.62
N PRO A 51 -4.06 -19.58 -0.55
CA PRO A 51 -3.94 -18.57 -1.61
C PRO A 51 -4.69 -17.27 -1.27
N ASP A 52 -5.58 -17.28 -0.27
CA ASP A 52 -6.35 -16.10 0.12
C ASP A 52 -5.56 -15.17 1.05
N ARG A 53 -5.05 -14.08 0.47
CA ARG A 53 -4.34 -13.01 1.20
C ARG A 53 -5.25 -12.22 2.14
N ARG A 54 -6.58 -12.30 2.02
CA ARG A 54 -7.51 -11.72 3.01
C ARG A 54 -7.51 -12.59 4.26
N LEU A 55 -7.65 -13.90 4.12
CA LEU A 55 -7.58 -14.84 5.24
C LEU A 55 -6.25 -14.75 6.00
N ALA A 56 -5.11 -14.81 5.28
CA ALA A 56 -3.78 -14.72 5.90
C ALA A 56 -3.59 -13.45 6.74
N ARG A 57 -4.09 -12.29 6.26
CA ARG A 57 -4.04 -11.03 7.01
C ARG A 57 -4.96 -11.02 8.23
N HIS A 58 -6.16 -11.60 8.14
CA HIS A 58 -7.07 -11.69 9.28
C HIS A 58 -6.51 -12.63 10.37
N VAL A 59 -5.89 -13.74 9.98
CA VAL A 59 -5.20 -14.65 10.92
C VAL A 59 -4.02 -13.94 11.59
N SER A 60 -3.18 -13.24 10.82
CA SER A 60 -2.04 -12.49 11.37
C SER A 60 -2.50 -11.42 12.36
N ALA A 61 -3.55 -10.66 12.04
CA ALA A 61 -4.12 -9.67 12.96
C ALA A 61 -4.76 -10.32 14.21
N ALA A 62 -5.29 -11.53 14.08
CA ALA A 62 -5.82 -12.27 15.22
C ALA A 62 -4.72 -12.77 16.16
N LEU A 63 -3.60 -13.25 15.61
CA LEU A 63 -2.40 -13.67 16.34
C LEU A 63 -1.71 -12.52 17.06
N ASP A 64 -1.68 -11.33 16.44
CA ASP A 64 -1.07 -10.11 16.99
C ASP A 64 -1.67 -9.72 18.35
N ARG A 65 -2.95 -10.00 18.60
CA ARG A 65 -3.59 -9.78 19.91
C ARG A 65 -2.95 -10.56 21.06
N TRP A 66 -2.22 -11.63 20.75
CA TRP A 66 -1.47 -12.44 21.72
C TRP A 66 0.05 -12.22 21.59
N GLY A 67 0.49 -11.23 20.83
CA GLY A 67 1.92 -10.96 20.59
C GLY A 67 2.59 -12.02 19.71
N ILE A 68 1.84 -12.82 18.96
CA ILE A 68 2.38 -13.85 18.08
C ILE A 68 2.55 -13.26 16.68
N VAL A 69 3.81 -13.14 16.24
CA VAL A 69 4.15 -12.64 14.91
C VAL A 69 4.28 -13.83 13.96
N ALA A 70 3.36 -13.94 13.00
CA ALA A 70 3.45 -14.94 11.94
C ALA A 70 4.52 -14.55 10.91
N ASP A 71 5.36 -15.51 10.52
CA ASP A 71 6.30 -15.34 9.42
C ASP A 71 5.56 -15.50 8.08
N ASP A 72 5.16 -14.37 7.48
CA ASP A 72 4.53 -14.34 6.16
C ASP A 72 5.59 -14.38 5.06
N SER A 73 5.93 -15.58 4.61
CA SER A 73 6.89 -15.84 3.52
C SER A 73 6.60 -15.10 2.20
N ALA A 74 5.36 -14.65 1.97
CA ALA A 74 5.01 -13.88 0.77
C ALA A 74 5.34 -12.38 0.89
N GLY A 75 5.67 -11.89 2.10
CA GLY A 75 6.02 -10.51 2.37
C GLY A 75 4.94 -9.48 1.96
N LEU A 76 5.35 -8.22 1.84
CA LEU A 76 4.50 -7.16 1.31
C LEU A 76 4.49 -7.24 -0.23
N PRO A 77 3.34 -7.41 -0.90
CA PRO A 77 3.27 -7.41 -2.36
C PRO A 77 3.94 -6.16 -2.94
N LEU A 78 4.77 -6.31 -3.98
CA LEU A 78 5.53 -5.21 -4.57
C LEU A 78 4.63 -4.00 -4.88
N GLN A 79 3.44 -4.26 -5.43
CA GLN A 79 2.47 -3.22 -5.77
C GLN A 79 1.95 -2.38 -4.59
N LEU A 80 2.10 -2.86 -3.35
CA LEU A 80 1.74 -2.15 -2.12
C LEU A 80 2.96 -1.49 -1.45
N SER A 81 4.18 -1.88 -1.82
CA SER A 81 5.41 -1.24 -1.35
C SER A 81 5.53 0.21 -1.83
N PRO A 82 6.27 1.09 -1.12
CA PRO A 82 6.53 2.45 -1.60
C PRO A 82 7.19 2.51 -2.99
N PRO A 83 8.24 1.71 -3.32
CA PRO A 83 8.80 1.67 -4.67
C PRO A 83 7.81 1.18 -5.73
N GLY A 84 7.04 0.14 -5.45
CA GLY A 84 6.07 -0.37 -6.41
C GLY A 84 4.90 0.59 -6.66
N ARG A 85 4.42 1.31 -5.64
CA ARG A 85 3.43 2.38 -5.82
C ARG A 85 3.99 3.52 -6.68
N PHE A 86 5.23 3.94 -6.43
CA PHE A 86 5.90 4.96 -7.25
C PHE A 86 6.03 4.55 -8.72
N LEU A 87 6.53 3.34 -8.97
CA LEU A 87 6.68 2.81 -10.33
C LEU A 87 5.33 2.73 -11.06
N ARG A 88 4.27 2.30 -10.38
CA ARG A 88 2.91 2.30 -10.94
C ARG A 88 2.45 3.70 -11.32
N GLN A 89 2.68 4.70 -10.47
CA GLN A 89 2.34 6.10 -10.77
C GLN A 89 3.14 6.62 -11.98
N ALA A 90 4.44 6.31 -12.07
CA ALA A 90 5.27 6.70 -13.20
C ALA A 90 4.79 6.06 -14.52
N VAL A 91 4.54 4.75 -14.52
CA VAL A 91 4.01 4.03 -15.69
C VAL A 91 2.61 4.54 -16.07
N GLN A 92 1.76 4.89 -15.11
CA GLN A 92 0.45 5.47 -15.39
C GLN A 92 0.54 6.80 -16.14
N LEU A 93 1.56 7.63 -15.89
CA LEU A 93 1.76 8.86 -16.67
C LEU A 93 2.20 8.59 -18.11
N MET A 94 2.84 7.45 -18.38
CA MET A 94 3.28 7.06 -19.72
C MET A 94 2.19 6.36 -20.52
N THR A 95 1.30 5.63 -19.84
CA THR A 95 0.32 4.74 -20.48
C THR A 95 -1.09 5.32 -20.52
N GLN A 96 -1.37 6.39 -19.77
CA GLN A 96 -2.70 6.99 -19.66
C GLN A 96 -2.63 8.50 -19.84
N PRO A 97 -3.76 9.16 -20.20
CA PRO A 97 -3.81 10.61 -20.27
C PRO A 97 -3.33 11.27 -18.98
N LEU A 98 -2.44 12.25 -19.12
CA LEU A 98 -1.93 13.04 -18.01
C LEU A 98 -3.07 13.83 -17.37
N THR A 99 -3.27 13.68 -16.06
CA THR A 99 -4.21 14.52 -15.31
C THR A 99 -3.46 15.26 -14.22
N THR A 100 -3.99 16.41 -13.79
CA THR A 100 -3.43 17.18 -12.66
C THR A 100 -3.30 16.31 -11.41
N GLY A 101 -4.29 15.47 -11.12
CA GLY A 101 -4.24 14.53 -10.00
C GLY A 101 -3.07 13.54 -10.11
N ARG A 102 -2.87 12.91 -11.28
CA ARG A 102 -1.79 11.94 -11.49
C ARG A 102 -0.41 12.61 -11.44
N LEU A 103 -0.26 13.78 -12.06
CA LEU A 103 0.97 14.55 -12.05
C LEU A 103 1.38 14.94 -10.62
N LEU A 104 0.45 15.54 -9.87
CA LEU A 104 0.72 15.98 -8.51
C LEU A 104 0.98 14.81 -7.56
N SER A 105 0.26 13.70 -7.74
CA SER A 105 0.47 12.48 -6.95
C SER A 105 1.89 11.91 -7.14
N LEU A 106 2.42 11.94 -8.36
CA LEU A 106 3.80 11.53 -8.62
C LEU A 106 4.80 12.51 -8.00
N LEU A 107 4.62 13.82 -8.23
CA LEU A 107 5.54 14.85 -7.73
C LEU A 107 5.60 14.88 -6.19
N GLN A 108 4.50 14.62 -5.50
CA GLN A 108 4.47 14.62 -4.04
C GLN A 108 5.04 13.32 -3.42
N HIS A 109 5.25 12.27 -4.21
CA HIS A 109 5.69 10.98 -3.71
C HIS A 109 7.07 11.05 -3.01
N PRO A 110 7.29 10.35 -1.89
CA PRO A 110 8.59 10.29 -1.19
C PRO A 110 9.79 9.98 -2.07
N LEU A 111 9.60 9.07 -3.03
CA LEU A 111 10.64 8.61 -3.95
C LEU A 111 10.82 9.47 -5.21
N CYS A 112 9.95 10.47 -5.45
CA CYS A 112 10.12 11.38 -6.58
C CYS A 112 11.29 12.35 -6.36
N HIS A 113 11.54 12.72 -5.10
CA HIS A 113 12.69 13.52 -4.71
C HIS A 113 13.04 13.24 -3.25
N ALA A 114 14.23 12.71 -3.01
CA ALA A 114 14.78 12.47 -1.67
C ALA A 114 15.90 13.46 -1.36
N GLY A 115 16.29 13.58 -0.08
CA GLY A 115 17.42 14.41 0.35
C GLY A 115 17.10 15.88 0.66
N SER A 116 18.16 16.69 0.80
CA SER A 116 18.11 18.06 1.32
C SER A 116 17.23 19.02 0.52
N ALA A 117 17.09 18.82 -0.80
CA ALA A 117 16.26 19.66 -1.66
C ALA A 117 14.77 19.28 -1.69
N ARG A 118 14.34 18.26 -0.92
CA ARG A 118 12.93 17.81 -0.89
C ARG A 118 11.96 18.92 -0.49
N THR A 119 12.32 19.75 0.48
CA THR A 119 11.49 20.89 0.92
C THR A 119 11.24 21.86 -0.23
N THR A 120 12.29 22.18 -0.99
CA THR A 120 12.21 23.05 -2.17
C THR A 120 11.34 22.42 -3.26
N HIS A 121 11.52 21.13 -3.53
CA HIS A 121 10.69 20.36 -4.46
C HIS A 121 9.19 20.38 -4.10
N LEU A 122 8.85 20.13 -2.83
CA LEU A 122 7.46 20.17 -2.35
C LEU A 122 6.88 21.60 -2.43
N ARG A 123 7.67 22.63 -2.15
CA ARG A 123 7.27 24.03 -2.32
C ARG A 123 6.90 24.33 -3.78
N HIS A 124 7.73 23.89 -4.73
CA HIS A 124 7.44 24.04 -6.16
C HIS A 124 6.22 23.23 -6.61
N SER A 125 6.10 21.98 -6.14
CA SER A 125 4.95 21.12 -6.41
C SER A 125 3.64 21.75 -5.91
N ARG A 126 3.66 22.35 -4.72
CA ARG A 126 2.53 23.09 -4.16
C ARG A 126 2.19 24.33 -4.98
N ALA A 127 3.20 25.08 -5.40
CA ALA A 127 3.00 26.27 -6.23
C ALA A 127 2.43 25.92 -7.61
N LEU A 128 2.77 24.75 -8.16
CA LEU A 128 2.19 24.17 -9.37
C LEU A 128 0.73 23.77 -9.14
N GLU A 129 0.43 23.05 -8.06
CA GLU A 129 -0.93 22.67 -7.70
C GLU A 129 -1.87 23.88 -7.66
N LEU A 130 -1.48 24.94 -6.93
CA LEU A 130 -2.29 26.15 -6.78
C LEU A 130 -2.55 26.84 -8.13
N TRP A 131 -1.56 26.86 -9.01
CA TRP A 131 -1.69 27.47 -10.33
C TRP A 131 -2.57 26.65 -11.28
N LEU A 132 -2.44 25.33 -11.26
CA LEU A 132 -3.29 24.42 -12.03
C LEU A 132 -4.76 24.51 -11.59
N ARG A 133 -5.00 24.57 -10.26
CA ARG A 133 -6.34 24.80 -9.68
C ARG A 133 -6.91 26.16 -10.09
N LYS A 134 -6.13 27.25 -9.96
CA LYS A 134 -6.57 28.61 -10.30
C LYS A 134 -6.98 28.75 -11.77
N LYS A 135 -6.30 28.05 -12.67
CA LYS A 135 -6.57 28.09 -14.11
C LYS A 135 -7.45 26.92 -14.62
N SER A 136 -8.01 26.12 -13.71
CA SER A 136 -8.88 24.98 -14.02
C SER A 136 -8.31 23.98 -15.03
N HIS A 137 -6.99 23.75 -15.02
CA HIS A 137 -6.37 22.77 -15.91
C HIS A 137 -6.52 21.36 -15.32
N SER A 138 -7.36 20.54 -15.92
CA SER A 138 -7.55 19.12 -15.54
C SER A 138 -6.54 18.18 -16.20
N VAL A 139 -6.06 18.54 -17.40
CA VAL A 139 -5.12 17.80 -18.24
C VAL A 139 -3.99 18.76 -18.66
N PRO A 140 -2.95 18.95 -17.83
CA PRO A 140 -1.91 19.93 -18.11
C PRO A 140 -0.92 19.39 -19.15
N GLY A 141 -1.01 19.85 -20.40
CA GLY A 141 -0.01 19.53 -21.43
C GLY A 141 1.31 20.27 -21.24
N THR A 142 2.28 19.98 -22.11
CA THR A 142 3.63 20.60 -22.07
C THR A 142 3.58 22.13 -22.10
N THR A 143 2.68 22.72 -22.89
CA THR A 143 2.50 24.18 -23.00
C THR A 143 2.10 24.81 -21.67
N VAL A 144 1.20 24.15 -20.94
CA VAL A 144 0.73 24.57 -19.61
C VAL A 144 1.87 24.53 -18.59
N LEU A 145 2.67 23.46 -18.60
CA LEU A 145 3.82 23.31 -17.72
C LEU A 145 4.95 24.31 -18.04
N GLN A 146 5.19 24.59 -19.31
CA GLN A 146 6.15 25.62 -19.74
C GLN A 146 5.70 27.01 -19.34
N ALA A 147 4.40 27.33 -19.48
CA ALA A 147 3.85 28.61 -19.03
C ALA A 147 3.99 28.78 -17.51
N PHE A 148 3.82 27.69 -16.74
CA PHE A 148 4.11 27.71 -15.31
C PHE A 148 5.60 27.96 -15.03
N ALA A 149 6.51 27.28 -15.75
CA ALA A 149 7.95 27.42 -15.54
C ALA A 149 8.47 28.83 -15.87
N ARG A 150 7.90 29.49 -16.88
CA ARG A 150 8.28 30.84 -17.34
C ARG A 150 7.64 31.98 -16.54
N ARG A 151 6.70 31.69 -15.64
CA ARG A 151 6.00 32.74 -14.89
C ARG A 151 6.99 33.51 -14.00
N PRO A 152 6.82 34.82 -13.82
CA PRO A 152 7.57 35.57 -12.82
C PRO A 152 7.39 34.91 -11.46
N ARG A 153 8.49 34.67 -10.73
CA ARG A 153 8.43 34.13 -9.37
C ARG A 153 7.71 35.18 -8.53
N GLN A 154 6.47 34.92 -8.12
CA GLN A 154 5.82 35.77 -7.12
C GLN A 154 6.70 35.69 -5.86
N GLN A 155 7.36 36.79 -5.52
CA GLN A 155 8.05 36.96 -4.26
C GLN A 155 6.96 36.89 -3.18
N ASN A 156 7.01 35.88 -2.32
CA ASN A 156 6.32 36.00 -1.04
C ASN A 156 7.04 37.12 -0.27
N PRO A 157 6.32 38.06 0.36
CA PRO A 157 6.97 39.02 1.24
C PRO A 157 7.76 38.26 2.31
N GLU A 158 9.00 38.70 2.56
CA GLU A 158 9.81 38.25 3.70
C GLU A 158 8.97 38.39 4.99
N PRO A 159 9.02 37.41 5.91
CA PRO A 159 8.42 37.62 7.23
C PRO A 159 9.10 38.82 7.87
N SER A 160 8.31 39.85 8.19
CA SER A 160 8.78 41.04 8.87
C SER A 160 9.35 40.65 10.23
N ASN A 161 10.67 40.56 10.34
CA ASN A 161 11.37 40.56 11.61
C ASN A 161 11.35 42.00 12.15
N THR A 162 10.23 42.40 12.75
CA THR A 162 10.26 43.46 13.77
C THR A 162 10.78 42.81 15.06
N PRO A 163 11.93 43.26 15.61
CA PRO A 163 12.33 42.86 16.94
C PRO A 163 11.27 43.36 17.92
N THR A 164 10.71 42.46 18.71
CA THR A 164 10.00 42.83 19.94
C THR A 164 11.04 43.45 20.87
N GLU A 165 11.00 44.77 21.02
CA GLU A 165 11.73 45.48 22.07
C GLU A 165 11.27 45.00 23.45
N ALA A 166 12.25 44.91 24.34
CA ALA A 166 12.16 44.43 25.72
C ALA A 166 11.48 45.43 26.65
#